data_AF-A0A842M6J2-F1
#
_entry.id   AF-A0A842M6J2-F1
#
_cell.length_a   1.000
_cell.length_b   1.000
_cell.length_c   1.000
_cell.angle_alpha   90.00
_cell.angle_beta   90.00
_cell.angle_gamma   90.00
#
_symmetry.space_group_name_H-M   'P 1'
#
loop_
_entity.id
_entity.type
_entity.pdbx_description
1 polymer ?
#
loop_
_entity_poly.entity_id
_entity_poly.type
_entity_poly.pdbx_seq_one_letter_code
_entity_poly.pdbx_strand_id
1 'polypeptide(L)' 'AGKEDHRDFLRMLNPVHVIPAHGDIYMLSAYAELAEEEGYRLGNDIHILRNGQAQVFNGGI' A
#
# COMPACT_ATOMS: atom_id res chain seq x y z
N ALA A 1 8.27 -10.83 -4.62
CA ALA A 1 9.45 -9.95 -4.60
C ALA A 1 9.89 -9.78 -3.14
N GLY A 2 11.12 -9.36 -2.88
CA GLY A 2 11.60 -9.14 -1.52
C GLY A 2 11.07 -7.83 -0.90
N LYS A 3 11.27 -7.66 0.41
CA LYS A 3 10.92 -6.42 1.14
C LYS A 3 11.62 -5.19 0.52
N GLU A 4 12.92 -5.32 0.21
CA GLU A 4 13.71 -4.20 -0.36
C GLU A 4 13.30 -3.86 -1.79
N ASP A 5 12.98 -4.84 -2.65
CA ASP A 5 12.48 -4.57 -4.00
C ASP A 5 11.18 -3.73 -3.96
N HIS A 6 10.30 -4.02 -3.00
CA HIS A 6 9.07 -3.28 -2.79
C HIS A 6 9.31 -1.87 -2.25
N ARG A 7 10.32 -1.69 -1.39
CA ARG A 7 10.75 -0.38 -0.90
C ARG A 7 11.27 0.49 -2.05
N ASP A 8 12.15 -0.06 -2.87
CA ASP A 8 12.67 0.63 -4.04
C ASP A 8 11.54 1.01 -4.99
N PHE A 9 10.57 0.11 -5.19
CA PHE A 9 9.40 0.40 -6.01
C PHE A 9 8.54 1.55 -5.48
N LEU A 10 8.30 1.60 -4.16
CA LEU A 10 7.59 2.71 -3.52
C LEU A 10 8.33 4.04 -3.71
N ARG A 11 9.65 4.06 -3.55
CA ARG A 11 10.48 5.26 -3.74
C ARG A 11 10.52 5.72 -5.19
N MET A 12 10.58 4.78 -6.14
CA MET A 12 10.62 5.08 -7.57
C MET A 12 9.31 5.72 -8.06
N LEU A 13 8.17 5.18 -7.63
CA LEU A 13 6.87 5.65 -8.09
C LEU A 13 6.33 6.83 -7.29
N ASN A 14 6.69 6.93 -6.01
CA ASN A 14 6.15 7.91 -5.06
C ASN A 14 4.62 8.09 -5.18
N PRO A 15 3.83 7.01 -5.08
CA PRO A 15 2.38 7.07 -5.27
C PRO A 15 1.67 7.93 -4.23
N VAL A 16 0.51 8.49 -4.59
CA VAL A 16 -0.39 9.15 -3.63
C VAL A 16 -1.16 8.12 -2.79
N HIS A 17 -1.50 6.98 -3.39
CA HIS A 17 -2.24 5.90 -2.73
C HIS A 17 -1.62 4.54 -3.01
N VAL A 18 -1.56 3.70 -1.98
CA VAL A 18 -0.99 2.35 -2.01
C VAL A 18 -2.09 1.34 -1.63
N ILE A 19 -2.34 0.38 -2.52
CA ILE A 19 -3.29 -0.71 -2.29
C ILE A 19 -2.52 -2.03 -2.37
N PRO A 20 -2.05 -2.59 -1.24
CA PRO A 20 -1.42 -3.90 -1.25
C PRO A 20 -2.45 -4.97 -1.63
N ALA A 21 -2.03 -5.93 -2.47
CA ALA A 21 -2.88 -7.01 -2.98
C ALA A 21 -2.07 -8.31 -3.17
N HIS A 22 -2.77 -9.38 -3.57
CA HIS A 22 -2.18 -10.69 -3.89
C HIS A 22 -1.44 -11.32 -2.69
N GLY A 23 -2.13 -11.42 -1.55
CA GLY A 23 -1.63 -12.08 -0.35
C GLY A 23 -2.74 -12.26 0.68
N ASP A 24 -2.47 -13.05 1.71
CA ASP A 24 -3.31 -13.08 2.90
C ASP A 24 -3.12 -11.81 3.75
N ILE A 25 -3.96 -11.63 4.76
CA ILE A 25 -3.96 -10.41 5.57
C ILE A 25 -2.62 -10.12 6.25
N TYR A 26 -1.83 -11.14 6.61
CA TYR A 26 -0.52 -10.93 7.23
C TYR A 26 0.50 -10.39 6.23
N MET A 27 0.47 -10.88 4.99
CA MET A 27 1.31 -10.34 3.92
C MET A 27 0.95 -8.87 3.60
N LEU A 28 -0.36 -8.57 3.56
CA LEU A 28 -0.82 -7.20 3.32
C LEU A 28 -0.42 -6.26 4.46
N SER A 29 -0.53 -6.71 5.71
CA SER A 29 -0.08 -5.95 6.88
C SER A 29 1.43 -5.71 6.85
N ALA A 30 2.23 -6.74 6.54
CA ALA A 30 3.69 -6.57 6.43
C ALA A 30 4.10 -5.57 5.34
N TYR A 31 3.35 -5.53 4.22
CA TYR A 31 3.56 -4.52 3.18
C TYR A 31 3.15 -3.13 3.66
N ALA A 32 2.03 -3.02 4.38
CA ALA A 32 1.60 -1.75 4.96
C ALA A 32 2.62 -1.20 5.95
N GLU A 33 3.15 -2.04 6.85
CA GLU A 33 4.21 -1.65 7.79
C GLU A 33 5.46 -1.15 7.05
N LEU A 34 5.87 -1.82 5.96
CA LEU A 34 6.96 -1.34 5.10
C LEU A 34 6.64 0.04 4.50
N ALA A 35 5.42 0.25 4.00
CA ALA A 35 5.04 1.54 3.43
C ALA A 35 4.97 2.64 4.51
N GLU A 36 4.59 2.32 5.75
CA GLU A 36 4.64 3.27 6.87
C GLU A 36 6.08 3.69 7.21
N GLU A 37 7.06 2.78 7.12
CA GLU A 37 8.49 3.13 7.24
C GLU A 37 8.93 4.17 6.18
N GLU A 38 8.30 4.19 5.01
CA GLU A 38 8.56 5.14 3.93
C GLU A 38 7.69 6.42 4.00
N GLY A 39 6.95 6.60 5.10
CA GLY A 39 6.21 7.84 5.41
C GLY A 39 4.73 7.84 5.00
N TYR A 40 4.22 6.72 4.49
CA TYR A 40 2.79 6.56 4.21
C TYR A 40 2.00 6.33 5.52
N ARG A 41 0.69 6.55 5.51
CA ARG A 41 -0.16 6.28 6.68
C ARG A 41 -1.31 5.35 6.35
N LEU A 42 -1.52 4.33 7.19
CA LEU A 42 -2.65 3.42 7.07
C LEU A 42 -3.98 4.18 7.21
N GLY A 43 -4.92 3.92 6.29
CA GLY A 43 -6.23 4.55 6.25
C GLY A 43 -6.28 5.94 5.59
N ASN A 44 -5.12 6.54 5.28
CA ASN A 44 -5.04 7.76 4.49
C ASN A 44 -4.42 7.47 3.11
N ASP A 45 -3.19 6.97 3.12
CA ASP A 45 -2.40 6.70 1.92
C ASP A 45 -2.35 5.21 1.60
N ILE A 46 -2.41 4.34 2.63
CA ILE A 46 -2.40 2.88 2.48
C ILE A 46 -3.80 2.31 2.74
N HIS A 47 -4.29 1.47 1.84
CA HIS A 47 -5.65 0.92 1.87
C HIS A 47 -5.64 -0.62 1.76
N ILE A 48 -5.80 -1.30 2.89
CA ILE A 48 -5.96 -2.78 2.90
C ILE A 48 -7.42 -3.12 2.61
N LEU A 49 -7.66 -3.81 1.51
CA LEU A 49 -9.01 -4.17 1.04
C LEU A 49 -9.22 -5.68 1.09
N ARG A 50 -10.45 -6.10 1.41
CA ARG A 50 -10.92 -7.47 1.20
C ARG A 50 -11.55 -7.59 -0.19
N ASN A 51 -11.58 -8.82 -0.70
CA ASN A 51 -12.23 -9.13 -1.97
C ASN A 51 -13.68 -8.63 -1.99
N GLY A 52 -14.03 -7.87 -3.02
CA GLY A 52 -15.35 -7.25 -3.18
C GLY A 52 -15.53 -5.88 -2.51
N GLN A 53 -14.55 -5.39 -1.75
CA GLN A 53 -14.56 -4.00 -1.26
C GLN A 53 -14.06 -3.05 -2.35
N ALA A 54 -14.69 -1.88 -2.45
CA ALA A 54 -14.29 -0.81 -3.36
C ALA A 54 -13.78 0.40 -2.57
N GLN A 55 -12.65 0.93 -2.98
CA GLN A 55 -12.09 2.19 -2.48
C GLN A 55 -12.36 3.28 -3.51
N VAL A 56 -12.91 4.42 -3.06
CA VAL A 56 -13.16 5.58 -3.89
C VAL A 56 -12.22 6.70 -3.46
N PHE A 57 -11.52 7.30 -4.43
CA PHE A 57 -10.60 8.41 -4.19
C PHE A 57 -11.22 9.68 -4.79
N ASN A 58 -11.63 10.62 -3.94
CA ASN A 58 -12.32 11.84 -4.36
C ASN A 58 -11.35 13.01 -4.68
N GLY A 59 -10.11 12.72 -5.10
CA GLY A 59 -9.06 13.75 -5.17
C GLY A 59 -7.77 13.41 -5.91
N GLY A 60 -7.83 12.63 -6.98
CA GLY A 60 -6.77 12.63 -8.00
C GLY A 60 -7.23 13.51 -9.16
N ILE A 61 -6.33 14.32 -9.75
CA ILE A 61 -6.58 15.17 -10.93
C ILE A 61 -7.62 14.62 -11.93
#